data_AF-A0A0F2SE12-F1
#
_entry.id   AF-A0A0F2SE12-F1
#
_cell.length_a   1.000
_cell.length_b   1.000
_cell.length_c   1.000
_cell.angle_alpha   90.00
_cell.angle_beta   90.00
_cell.angle_gamma   90.00
#
_symmetry.space_group_name_H-M   'P 1'
#
loop_
_entity.id
_entity.type
_entity.pdbx_description
1 polymer ?
#
loop_
_entity_poly.entity_id
_entity_poly.type
_entity_poly.pdbx_seq_one_letter_code
_entity_poly.pdbx_strand_id
1 'polypeptide(L)' 'MIFLNPSGAPELGCSECSCRWYDRLTNSCYECGQVVSEQEIAEYQAALELFYAERGIKP' A
#
# COMPACT_ATOMS: atom_id res chain seq x y z
N MET A 1 6.04 0.44 -3.03
CA MET A 1 5.87 -0.97 -3.47
C MET A 1 4.49 -1.47 -3.04
N ILE A 2 3.82 -2.30 -3.85
CA ILE A 2 2.51 -2.91 -3.52
C ILE A 2 2.68 -4.42 -3.41
N PHE A 3 2.24 -5.00 -2.29
CA PHE A 3 2.19 -6.44 -2.06
C PHE A 3 0.77 -6.97 -2.19
N LEU A 4 0.61 -8.27 -2.44
CA LEU A 4 -0.68 -8.95 -2.30
C LEU A 4 -0.64 -9.82 -1.04
N ASN A 5 -1.66 -9.70 -0.20
CA ASN A 5 -1.85 -10.61 0.92
C ASN A 5 -2.39 -11.96 0.44
N PRO A 6 -2.47 -13.00 1.29
CA PRO A 6 -2.97 -14.32 0.88
C PRO A 6 -4.41 -14.32 0.34
N SER A 7 -5.21 -13.30 0.66
CA SER A 7 -6.57 -13.09 0.13
C SER A 7 -6.59 -12.33 -1.19
N GLY A 8 -5.43 -11.89 -1.68
CA GLY A 8 -5.25 -11.12 -2.91
C GLY A 8 -5.51 -9.62 -2.76
N ALA A 9 -5.69 -9.10 -1.54
CA ALA A 9 -5.86 -7.66 -1.34
C ALA A 9 -4.50 -6.95 -1.42
N PRO A 10 -4.43 -5.76 -2.04
CA PRO A 10 -3.20 -4.98 -2.12
C PRO A 10 -2.84 -4.39 -0.74
N GLU A 11 -1.54 -4.39 -0.43
CA GLU A 11 -0.94 -3.82 0.78
C GLU A 11 0.19 -2.87 0.37
N LEU A 12 0.18 -1.64 0.89
CA LEU A 12 1.26 -0.68 0.66
C LEU A 12 2.49 -1.05 1.52
N GLY A 13 3.67 -1.05 0.91
CA GLY A 13 4.92 -1.23 1.61
C GLY A 13 6.08 -0.43 1.00
N CYS A 14 7.21 -0.48 1.69
CA CYS A 14 8.37 0.33 1.37
C CYS A 14 9.16 -0.24 0.20
N SER A 15 9.49 0.60 -0.78
CA SER A 15 10.32 0.21 -1.92
C SER A 15 11.81 0.06 -1.56
N GLU A 16 12.27 0.68 -0.47
CA GLU A 16 13.69 0.64 -0.07
C GLU A 16 14.03 -0.63 0.71
N CYS A 17 13.31 -0.93 1.80
CA CYS A 17 13.61 -2.08 2.65
C CYS A 17 12.65 -3.27 2.45
N SER A 18 11.66 -3.15 1.56
CA SER A 18 10.63 -4.18 1.34
C SER A 18 9.78 -4.50 2.59
N CYS A 19 9.82 -3.64 3.62
CA CYS A 19 8.92 -3.71 4.77
C CYS A 19 7.46 -3.56 4.31
N ARG A 20 6.52 -4.24 4.95
CA ARG A 20 5.07 -4.03 4.73
C ARG A 20 4.46 -3.07 5.75
N TRP A 21 5.30 -2.39 6.52
CA TRP A 21 4.91 -1.62 7.68
C TRP A 21 4.87 -0.14 7.30
N TYR A 22 3.72 0.27 6.77
CA TYR A 22 3.47 1.64 6.36
C TYR A 22 2.81 2.45 7.48
N ASP A 23 3.43 3.56 7.89
CA ASP A 23 2.85 4.54 8.80
C ASP A 23 2.02 5.57 8.02
N ARG A 24 0.72 5.60 8.31
CA ARG A 24 -0.25 6.50 7.67
C ARG A 24 -0.25 7.91 8.28
N LEU A 25 0.37 8.11 9.44
CA LEU A 25 0.48 9.44 10.07
C LEU A 25 1.60 10.27 9.44
N THR A 26 2.72 9.62 9.10
CA THR A 26 3.91 10.28 8.56
C THR A 26 4.16 9.98 7.07
N ASN A 27 3.35 9.11 6.47
CA ASN A 27 3.54 8.62 5.10
C ASN A 27 4.95 8.03 4.86
N SER A 28 5.43 7.20 5.79
CA SER A 28 6.77 6.62 5.73
C SER A 28 6.79 5.14 6.14
N CYS A 29 7.83 4.39 5.77
CA CYS A 29 8.06 3.06 6.35
C CYS A 29 8.34 3.22 7.83
N TYR A 30 7.65 2.43 8.64
CA TYR A 30 7.83 2.40 10.09
C TYR A 30 9.23 1.86 10.47
N GLU A 31 9.80 0.97 9.66
CA GLU A 31 11.07 0.31 9.96
C GLU A 31 12.30 1.15 9.59
N CYS A 32 12.36 1.68 8.37
CA CYS A 32 13.54 2.43 7.89
C CYS A 32 13.35 3.96 7.84
N GLY A 33 12.13 4.45 8.10
CA GLY A 33 11.81 5.88 8.06
C GLY A 33 11.70 6.49 6.66
N GLN A 34 11.91 5.71 5.59
CA GLN A 34 11.82 6.23 4.23
C GLN A 34 10.40 6.73 3.95
N VAL A 35 10.31 7.97 3.46
CA VAL A 35 9.05 8.56 2.99
C VAL A 35 8.58 7.79 1.76
N VAL A 36 7.34 7.30 1.81
CA VAL A 36 6.68 6.72 0.64
C VAL A 36 6.14 7.87 -0.18
N SER A 37 6.49 7.89 -1.46
CA SER A 37 6.12 8.99 -2.33
C SER A 37 4.60 9.06 -2.52
N GLU A 38 4.08 10.27 -2.79
CA GLU A 38 2.66 10.45 -3.12
C GLU A 38 2.25 9.62 -4.35
N GLN A 39 3.17 9.40 -5.29
CA GLN A 39 2.95 8.55 -6.45
C GLN A 39 2.70 7.09 -6.04
N GLU A 40 3.54 6.52 -5.17
CA GLU A 40 3.35 5.14 -4.69
C GLU A 40 2.04 4.99 -3.89
N ILE A 41 1.66 6.01 -3.13
CA ILE A 41 0.37 6.04 -2.42
C ILE A 41 -0.78 6.05 -3.42
N ALA A 42 -0.70 6.86 -4.48
CA ALA A 42 -1.72 6.93 -5.52
C ALA A 42 -1.84 5.60 -6.29
N GLU A 43 -0.72 4.96 -6.63
CA GLU A 43 -0.70 3.64 -7.27
C GLU A 43 -1.37 2.57 -6.38
N TYR A 44 -1.11 2.60 -5.07
CA TYR A 44 -1.78 1.73 -4.11
C TYR A 44 -3.28 1.98 -4.03
N GLN A 45 -3.71 3.26 -4.00
CA GLN A 45 -5.13 3.61 -3.98
C GLN A 45 -5.86 3.08 -5.22
N ALA A 46 -5.28 3.27 -6.41
CA ALA A 46 -5.84 2.73 -7.64
C ALA A 46 -5.95 1.19 -7.62
N ALA A 47 -4.93 0.49 -7.12
CA ALA A 47 -4.97 -0.96 -6.97
C ALA A 47 -6.05 -1.42 -5.97
N LEU A 48 -6.24 -0.67 -4.88
CA LEU A 48 -7.26 -0.96 -3.87
C LEU A 48 -8.68 -0.75 -4.43
N GLU A 49 -8.89 0.32 -5.20
CA GLU A 49 -10.17 0.58 -5.88
C GLU A 49 -10.55 -0.53 -6.86
N LEU A 50 -9.57 -1.01 -7.65
CA LEU A 50 -9.78 -2.15 -8.55
C LEU A 50 -10.16 -3.42 -7.77
N PHE A 51 -9.42 -3.74 -6.70
CA PHE A 51 -9.74 -4.89 -5.86
C PHE A 51 -11.15 -4.80 -5.26
N TYR A 52 -11.56 -3.62 -4.81
CA TYR A 52 -12.91 -3.40 -4.29
C TYR A 52 -13.99 -3.56 -5.36
N ALA A 53 -13.77 -3.04 -6.57
CA ALA A 53 -14.68 -3.21 -7.69
C ALA A 53 -14.86 -4.69 -8.07
N GLU A 54 -13.76 -5.45 -8.15
CA GLU A 54 -13.76 -6.88 -8.49
C GLU A 54 -14.45 -7.74 -7.42
N ARG A 55 -14.30 -7.37 -6.14
CA ARG A 55 -14.88 -8.11 -5.00
C ARG A 55 -16.27 -7.62 -4.60
N GLY A 56 -16.77 -6.56 -5.23
CA GLY A 56 -18.03 -5.91 -4.83
C GLY A 56 -18.00 -5.32 -3.42
N ILE A 57 -16.80 -4.98 -2.91
CA ILE A 57 -16.61 -4.35 -1.60
C ILE A 57 -16.90 -2.86 -1.76
N LYS A 58 -17.70 -2.29 -0.85
CA LYS A 58 -17.88 -0.84 -0.78
C LYS A 58 -16.97 -0.30 0.33
N PRO A 59 -16.05 0.64 0.02
CA PRO A 59 -15.16 1.25 1.00
C PRO A 59 -15.91 2.05 2.07
#